data_AF-A0ABD6E4W7-F1
#
_entry.id   AF-A0ABD6E4W7-F1
#
_cell.length_a   1.000
_cell.length_b   1.000
_cell.length_c   1.000
_cell.angle_alpha   90.00
_cell.angle_beta   90.00
_cell.angle_gamma   90.00
#
_symmetry.space_group_name_H-M   'P 1'
#
loop_
_entity.id
_entity.type
_entity.pdbx_description
1 polymer ?
#
loop_
_entity_poly.entity_id
_entity_poly.type
_entity_poly.pdbx_seq_one_letter_code
_entity_poly.pdbx_strand_id
1 'polypeptide(L)'
;MLVADDMRLLYSRFMPDIAERRVLLLYPIIITGITVSKAVSVLLSNGVAESNILLLSLFTTPSSLDQISKQYPRMTIITSDVDNHIPHNFTTKYFGTD
;
A
#
# COMPACT_ATOMS: atom_id res chain seq x y z
N MET A 1 -16.59 -1.54 -18.02
CA MET A 1 -16.38 -2.55 -16.97
C MET A 1 -15.05 -3.25 -17.26
N LEU A 2 -13.95 -2.69 -16.76
CA LEU A 2 -12.63 -3.33 -16.87
C LEU A 2 -12.48 -4.25 -15.66
N VAL A 3 -12.68 -5.54 -15.91
CA VAL A 3 -12.48 -6.60 -14.91
C VAL A 3 -10.97 -6.75 -14.71
N ALA A 4 -10.55 -6.67 -13.45
CA ALA A 4 -9.17 -6.64 -12.99
C ALA A 4 -8.54 -8.05 -13.01
N ASP A 5 -7.94 -8.45 -14.13
CA ASP A 5 -7.27 -9.76 -14.23
C ASP A 5 -5.73 -9.70 -14.31
N ASP A 6 -5.09 -8.53 -14.20
CA ASP A 6 -3.63 -8.44 -14.46
C ASP A 6 -2.80 -7.56 -13.50
N MET A 7 -3.16 -7.44 -12.22
CA MET A 7 -2.19 -6.94 -11.22
C MET A 7 -1.19 -8.04 -10.82
N ARG A 8 -0.22 -8.28 -11.72
CA ARG A 8 0.88 -9.25 -11.53
C ARG A 8 2.04 -8.63 -10.77
N LEU A 9 2.64 -9.40 -9.85
CA LEU A 9 3.89 -9.04 -9.20
C LEU A 9 5.03 -9.21 -10.22
N LEU A 10 5.58 -8.10 -10.72
CA LEU A 10 6.68 -8.14 -11.69
C LEU A 10 8.03 -8.39 -11.03
N TYR A 11 8.24 -7.80 -9.85
CA TYR A 11 9.51 -7.90 -9.13
C TYR A 11 9.29 -7.72 -7.63
N SER A 12 9.98 -8.55 -6.83
CA SER A 12 10.12 -8.36 -5.38
C SER A 12 11.51 -8.78 -4.95
N ARG A 13 12.12 -8.00 -4.06
CA ARG A 13 13.37 -8.38 -3.39
C ARG A 13 13.28 -7.98 -1.93
N PHE A 14 13.52 -8.95 -1.05
CA PHE A 14 13.46 -8.78 0.40
C PHE A 14 14.79 -9.13 1.04
N MET A 15 14.99 -8.64 2.26
CA MET A 15 16.07 -9.16 3.13
C MET A 15 15.72 -10.59 3.55
N PRO A 16 16.72 -11.48 3.75
CA PRO A 16 16.47 -12.88 4.13
C PRO A 16 15.66 -13.05 5.41
N ASP A 17 15.74 -12.08 6.33
CA ASP A 17 15.11 -12.08 7.66
C ASP A 17 13.86 -11.17 7.72
N ILE A 18 13.25 -10.84 6.58
CA ILE A 18 12.09 -9.93 6.53
C ILE A 18 10.92 -10.37 7.43
N ALA A 19 10.73 -11.68 7.60
CA ALA A 19 9.66 -12.25 8.41
C ALA A 19 9.73 -11.83 9.89
N GLU A 20 10.93 -11.53 10.38
CA GLU A 20 11.21 -11.15 11.77
C GLU A 20 11.24 -9.64 11.99
N ARG A 21 11.05 -8.84 10.92
CA ARG A 21 11.19 -7.37 10.96
C ARG A 21 9.85 -6.66 11.01
N ARG A 22 9.87 -5.43 11.53
CA ARG A 22 8.83 -4.44 11.26
C ARG A 22 9.06 -3.83 9.88
N VAL A 23 8.00 -3.77 9.07
CA VAL A 23 8.05 -3.30 7.69
C VAL A 23 7.31 -1.98 7.56
N LEU A 24 8.03 -0.94 7.12
CA LEU A 24 7.41 0.29 6.66
C LEU A 24 7.06 0.12 5.17
N LEU A 25 5.79 -0.09 4.86
CA LEU A 25 5.27 -0.14 3.50
C LEU A 25 4.93 1.28 3.05
N LEU A 26 5.78 1.86 2.21
CA LEU A 26 5.65 3.26 1.77
C LEU A 26 4.90 3.33 0.45
N TYR A 27 3.76 4.03 0.42
CA TYR A 27 3.02 4.28 -0.81
C TYR A 27 2.31 5.64 -0.73
N PRO A 28 2.74 6.65 -1.50
CA PRO A 28 2.38 8.05 -1.24
C PRO A 28 0.89 8.36 -1.42
N ILE A 29 0.21 7.71 -2.37
CA ILE A 29 -1.20 7.97 -2.67
C ILE A 29 -1.97 6.65 -2.77
N ILE A 30 -3.06 6.51 -2.03
CA ILE A 30 -3.93 5.33 -2.04
C ILE A 30 -5.32 5.70 -2.54
N ILE A 31 -5.66 5.32 -3.79
CA ILE A 31 -6.95 5.65 -4.41
C ILE A 31 -7.97 4.51 -4.31
N THR A 32 -7.58 3.31 -4.77
CA THR A 32 -8.41 2.09 -4.80
C THR A 32 -7.94 1.02 -3.82
N GLY A 33 -6.77 1.20 -3.21
CA GLY A 33 -6.14 0.23 -2.32
C GLY A 33 -5.57 -1.03 -2.98
N ILE A 34 -5.89 -1.33 -4.24
CA ILE A 34 -5.52 -2.60 -4.90
C ILE A 34 -4.00 -2.85 -4.90
N THR A 35 -3.20 -1.82 -5.23
CA THR A 35 -1.73 -1.94 -5.25
C THR A 35 -1.16 -2.21 -3.87
N VAL A 36 -1.68 -1.53 -2.85
CA VAL A 36 -1.26 -1.73 -1.46
C VAL A 36 -1.67 -3.12 -0.98
N SER A 37 -2.92 -3.54 -1.21
CA SER A 37 -3.38 -4.89 -0.83
C SER A 37 -2.53 -5.99 -1.49
N LYS A 38 -2.10 -5.79 -2.74
CA LYS A 38 -1.19 -6.74 -3.39
C LYS A 38 0.19 -6.76 -2.71
N ALA A 39 0.76 -5.60 -2.38
CA ALA A 39 2.03 -5.52 -1.68
C ALA A 39 1.97 -6.15 -0.27
N VAL A 40 0.90 -5.88 0.48
CA VAL A 40 0.65 -6.50 1.80
C VAL A 40 0.53 -8.01 1.66
N SER A 41 -0.23 -8.51 0.69
CA SER A 41 -0.32 -9.96 0.42
C SER A 41 1.04 -10.59 0.15
N VAL A 42 1.93 -9.91 -0.58
CA VAL A 42 3.29 -10.43 -0.83
C VAL A 42 4.10 -10.46 0.46
N LEU A 43 4.03 -9.44 1.31
CA LEU A 43 4.71 -9.44 2.62
C LEU A 43 4.22 -10.59 3.51
N LEU A 44 2.90 -10.79 3.61
CA LEU A 44 2.30 -11.89 4.36
C LEU A 44 2.76 -13.25 3.84
N SER A 45 2.78 -13.44 2.51
CA SER A 45 3.27 -14.67 1.88
C SER A 45 4.77 -14.92 2.11
N ASN A 46 5.54 -13.88 2.48
CA ASN A 46 6.95 -13.99 2.87
C ASN A 46 7.13 -14.08 4.40
N GLY A 47 6.06 -14.36 5.16
CA GLY A 47 6.10 -14.62 6.59
C GLY A 47 6.07 -13.39 7.49
N VAL A 48 5.95 -12.18 6.93
CA VAL A 48 5.80 -10.97 7.74
C VAL A 48 4.46 -11.03 8.46
N ALA A 49 4.46 -10.91 9.79
CA ALA A 49 3.23 -10.79 10.55
C ALA A 49 2.49 -9.50 10.19
N GLU A 50 1.17 -9.57 9.99
CA GLU A 50 0.34 -8.42 9.63
C GLU A 50 0.50 -7.23 10.60
N SER A 51 0.61 -7.52 11.90
CA SER A 51 0.84 -6.52 12.95
C SER A 51 2.21 -5.83 12.90
N ASN A 52 3.15 -6.39 12.14
CA ASN A 52 4.48 -5.82 11.92
C ASN A 52 4.53 -4.91 10.68
N ILE A 53 3.43 -4.79 9.93
CA ILE A 53 3.33 -3.92 8.77
C ILE A 53 2.77 -2.56 9.20
N LEU A 54 3.51 -1.50 8.88
CA LEU A 54 3.04 -0.12 8.96
C LEU A 54 2.92 0.42 7.55
N LEU A 55 1.70 0.68 7.11
CA LEU A 55 1.43 1.33 5.84
C LEU A 55 1.51 2.86 6.01
N LEU A 56 2.46 3.49 5.33
CA LEU A 56 2.64 4.94 5.35
C LEU A 56 2.23 5.53 4.00
N SER A 57 1.37 6.53 4.05
CA SER A 57 0.91 7.28 2.88
C SER A 57 0.81 8.79 3.17
N LEU A 58 0.76 9.60 2.13
CA LEU A 58 0.47 11.03 2.24
C LEU A 58 -1.02 11.28 2.11
N PHE A 59 -1.65 10.66 1.10
CA PHE A 59 -3.06 10.85 0.76
C PHE A 59 -3.77 9.51 0.60
N THR A 60 -4.98 9.39 1.15
CA THR A 60 -5.86 8.25 0.89
C THR A 60 -7.33 8.68 0.78
N THR A 61 -8.16 7.85 0.15
CA THR A 61 -9.61 8.05 0.15
C THR A 61 -10.27 7.34 1.34
N PRO A 62 -11.38 7.87 1.89
CA PRO A 62 -12.15 7.18 2.93
C PRO A 62 -12.54 5.74 2.57
N SER A 63 -12.92 5.53 1.30
CA SER A 63 -13.29 4.21 0.78
C SER A 63 -12.12 3.22 0.80
N SER A 64 -10.94 3.64 0.36
CA SER A 64 -9.73 2.81 0.43
C SER A 64 -9.34 2.49 1.86
N LEU A 65 -9.42 3.47 2.76
CA LEU A 65 -9.06 3.27 4.16
C LEU A 65 -9.98 2.25 4.83
N ASP A 66 -11.30 2.35 4.62
CA ASP A 66 -12.28 1.39 5.12
C ASP A 66 -12.04 -0.02 4.56
N GLN A 67 -11.80 -0.13 3.26
CA GLN A 67 -11.52 -1.42 2.61
C GLN A 67 -10.24 -2.07 3.17
N ILE A 68 -9.13 -1.33 3.23
CA ILE A 68 -7.83 -1.86 3.67
C ILE A 68 -7.87 -2.21 5.15
N SER A 69 -8.47 -1.38 6.00
CA SER A 69 -8.57 -1.65 7.44
C SER A 69 -9.44 -2.86 7.75
N LYS A 70 -10.51 -3.11 6.98
CA LYS A 70 -11.30 -4.35 7.08
C LYS A 70 -10.52 -5.58 6.60
N GLN A 71 -9.73 -5.43 5.54
CA GLN A 71 -8.96 -6.53 4.96
C GLN A 71 -7.76 -6.92 5.82
N TYR A 72 -7.12 -5.95 6.49
CA TYR A 72 -5.92 -6.13 7.30
C TYR A 72 -6.09 -5.45 8.68
N PRO A 73 -6.94 -6.01 9.56
CA PRO A 73 -7.33 -5.40 10.83
C PRO A 73 -6.21 -5.26 11.86
N ARG A 74 -5.08 -5.96 11.71
CA ARG A 74 -3.91 -5.85 12.59
C ARG A 74 -2.84 -4.92 12.05
N MET A 75 -2.90 -4.54 10.78
CA MET A 75 -1.94 -3.61 10.17
C MET A 75 -2.18 -2.19 10.67
N THR A 76 -1.12 -1.44 10.92
CA THR A 76 -1.24 -0.01 11.27
C THR A 76 -1.17 0.83 10.00
N ILE A 77 -2.14 1.74 9.81
CA ILE A 77 -2.16 2.68 8.69
C ILE A 77 -1.88 4.08 9.22
N ILE A 78 -0.91 4.76 8.63
CA ILE A 78 -0.52 6.13 8.95
C ILE A 78 -0.62 6.94 7.66
N THR A 79 -1.49 7.95 7.65
CA THR A 79 -1.69 8.86 6.51
C THR A 79 -1.67 10.30 6.99
N SER A 80 -1.21 11.22 6.14
CA SER A 80 -1.22 12.65 6.45
C SER A 80 -2.59 13.27 6.17
N ASP A 81 -3.31 12.76 5.17
CA ASP A 81 -4.60 13.29 4.75
C ASP A 81 -5.55 12.19 4.27
N VAL A 82 -6.86 12.43 4.44
CA VAL A 82 -7.96 11.56 4.03
C VAL A 82 -9.04 12.39 3.33
N ASP A 83 -9.05 12.36 2.00
CA ASP A 83 -10.00 13.14 1.19
C ASP A 83 -10.44 12.35 -0.06
N ASN A 84 -11.59 12.72 -0.64
CA ASN A 84 -12.04 12.16 -1.92
C ASN A 84 -11.29 12.78 -3.12
N HIS A 85 -10.69 13.95 -2.95
CA HIS A 85 -9.95 14.72 -3.96
C HIS A 85 -8.46 14.71 -3.64
N ILE A 86 -7.75 13.72 -4.18
CA ILE A 86 -6.31 13.53 -3.94
C ILE A 86 -5.48 13.86 -5.19
N PRO A 87 -4.23 14.33 -5.05
CA PRO A 87 -3.41 14.71 -6.19
C PRO A 87 -3.12 13.53 -7.13
N HIS A 88 -3.26 13.73 -8.45
CA HIS A 88 -2.96 12.70 -9.45
C HIS A 88 -1.55 12.79 -10.05
N ASN A 89 -0.87 13.93 -9.88
CA ASN A 89 0.43 14.23 -10.49
C ASN A 89 1.60 14.19 -9.50
N PHE A 90 1.43 13.53 -8.35
CA PHE A 90 2.50 13.43 -7.35
C PHE A 90 3.74 12.77 -7.95
N THR A 91 3.59 11.64 -8.64
CA THR A 91 4.70 10.88 -9.22
C THR A 91 5.48 11.73 -10.23
N THR A 92 4.79 12.38 -11.17
CA THR A 92 5.46 13.20 -12.20
C THR A 92 6.20 14.39 -11.58
N LYS A 93 5.56 15.09 -10.62
CA LYS A 93 6.20 16.20 -9.90
C LYS A 93 7.36 15.76 -9.01
N TYR A 94 7.24 14.62 -8.34
CA TYR A 94 8.27 14.11 -7.45
C TYR A 94 9.52 13.68 -8.21
N PHE A 95 9.35 13.04 -9.38
CA PHE A 95 10.45 12.60 -10.22
C PHE A 95 10.92 13.65 -11.25
N GLY A 96 10.23 14.78 -11.39
CA GLY A 96 10.56 15.82 -12.37
C GLY A 96 10.41 15.34 -13.82
N THR A 97 9.32 14.62 -14.09
CA THR A 97 9.01 14.03 -15.41
C THR A 97 7.76 14.65 -16.04
N ASP A 98 7.46 15.87 -15.64
CA ASP A 98 6.45 16.73 -16.25
C ASP A 98 6.86 17.28 -17.63
#